data_AF-A0A2V5QJ70-F1
#
_entry.id   AF-A0A2V5QJ70-F1
#
_cell.length_a   1.000
_cell.length_b   1.000
_cell.length_c   1.000
_cell.angle_alpha   90.00
_cell.angle_beta   90.00
_cell.angle_gamma   90.00
#
_symmetry.space_group_name_H-M   'P 1'
#
loop_
_entity.id
_entity.type
_entity.pdbx_description
1 polymer ?
#
loop_
_entity_poly.entity_id
_entity_poly.type
_entity_poly.pdbx_seq_one_letter_code
_entity_poly.pdbx_strand_id
1 'polypeptide(L)'
;MTQTRTDLEQLAEKPVDINPKGHLQELLQSISPSSPIYELVSQSGPEHEKTFVSQVVWEGIVLGQGSGRSKKQAETAAALEAMQLKRWEKKTDV
;
A
#
# COMPACT_ATOMS: atom_id res chain seq x y z
N MET A 1 28.93 -43.08 12.10
CA MET A 1 29.35 -42.52 10.79
C MET A 1 28.18 -42.81 9.86
N THR A 2 27.32 -41.90 9.46
CA THR A 2 27.55 -40.59 8.84
C THR A 2 26.35 -39.68 9.10
N GLN A 3 26.66 -38.42 9.35
CA GLN A 3 25.75 -37.35 9.69
C GLN A 3 25.26 -36.69 8.39
N THR A 4 23.96 -36.71 8.11
CA THR A 4 23.40 -36.00 6.95
C THR A 4 22.95 -34.61 7.39
N ARG A 5 23.84 -33.64 7.15
CA ARG A 5 23.58 -32.21 7.09
C ARG A 5 22.43 -31.93 6.12
N THR A 6 21.45 -31.14 6.52
CA THR A 6 20.95 -30.00 5.76
C THR A 6 20.23 -29.13 6.76
N ASP A 7 21.01 -28.24 7.36
CA ASP A 7 20.57 -27.11 8.15
C ASP A 7 19.44 -26.39 7.41
N LEU A 8 18.22 -26.50 7.94
CA LEU A 8 17.09 -25.61 7.65
C LEU A 8 17.38 -24.25 8.30
N GLU A 9 18.51 -23.67 7.95
CA GLU A 9 18.75 -22.25 8.13
C GLU A 9 18.00 -21.50 7.04
N GLN A 10 17.50 -20.33 7.39
CA GLN A 10 16.72 -19.42 6.56
C GLN A 10 15.22 -19.74 6.55
N LEU A 11 14.62 -19.90 7.74
CA LEU A 11 13.37 -19.18 7.99
C LEU A 11 13.72 -17.69 7.98
N ALA A 12 13.85 -17.16 6.76
CA ALA A 12 13.89 -15.74 6.50
C ALA A 12 12.81 -15.12 7.37
N GLU A 13 13.24 -14.17 8.20
CA GLU A 13 12.40 -13.21 8.90
C GLU A 13 11.24 -12.93 7.97
N LYS A 14 10.05 -13.47 8.26
CA LYS A 14 8.88 -13.20 7.45
C LYS A 14 8.80 -11.68 7.48
N PRO A 15 9.05 -10.92 6.39
CA PRO A 15 8.52 -9.58 6.39
C PRO A 15 7.04 -9.86 6.59
N VAL A 16 6.49 -9.38 7.71
CA VAL A 16 5.03 -9.33 7.87
C VAL A 16 4.58 -8.81 6.52
N ASP A 17 3.84 -9.63 5.77
CA ASP A 17 3.27 -9.25 4.49
C ASP A 17 2.20 -8.22 4.85
N ILE A 18 2.65 -7.06 5.30
CA ILE A 18 1.84 -5.89 5.49
C ILE A 18 1.53 -5.56 4.06
N ASN A 19 0.36 -6.03 3.62
CA ASN A 19 -0.25 -5.64 2.39
C ASN A 19 -1.07 -4.38 2.73
N PRO A 20 -0.46 -3.17 2.78
CA PRO A 20 -1.15 -1.97 3.22
C PRO A 20 -2.35 -1.66 2.32
N LYS A 21 -2.33 -2.11 1.05
CA LYS A 21 -3.48 -2.01 0.16
C LYS A 21 -4.64 -2.88 0.64
N GLY A 22 -4.38 -4.15 0.93
CA GLY A 22 -5.39 -5.08 1.45
C GLY A 22 -5.94 -4.60 2.80
N HIS A 23 -5.04 -4.24 3.72
CA HIS A 23 -5.39 -3.78 5.05
C HIS A 23 -6.21 -2.47 5.02
N LEU A 24 -5.86 -1.53 4.13
CA LEU A 24 -6.65 -0.32 3.89
C LEU A 24 -8.02 -0.66 3.29
N GLN A 25 -8.07 -1.59 2.34
CA GLN A 25 -9.33 -2.00 1.72
C GLN A 25 -10.29 -2.62 2.74
N GLU A 26 -9.83 -3.57 3.56
CA GLU A 26 -10.66 -4.18 4.61
C GLU A 26 -11.15 -3.15 5.62
N LEU A 27 -10.27 -2.23 6.05
CA LEU A 27 -10.63 -1.16 6.97
C LEU A 27 -11.71 -0.25 6.38
N LEU A 28 -11.54 0.21 5.14
CA LEU A 28 -12.48 1.10 4.48
C LEU A 28 -13.81 0.41 4.17
N GLN A 29 -13.78 -0.86 3.73
CA GLN A 29 -14.97 -1.66 3.50
C GLN A 29 -15.77 -1.94 4.78
N SER A 30 -15.09 -2.00 5.93
CA SER A 30 -15.74 -2.10 7.24
C SER A 30 -16.50 -0.81 7.62
N ILE A 31 -16.07 0.35 7.09
CA ILE A 31 -16.67 1.66 7.38
C ILE A 31 -17.79 2.00 6.39
N SER A 32 -17.57 1.78 5.09
CA SER A 32 -18.53 2.05 4.03
C SER A 32 -18.52 0.91 3.01
N PRO A 33 -19.64 0.59 2.34
CA PRO A 33 -19.65 -0.37 1.23
C PRO A 33 -18.77 0.05 0.03
N SER A 34 -18.26 1.28 0.01
CA SER A 34 -17.36 1.80 -1.01
C SER A 34 -15.94 1.24 -0.86
N SER A 35 -15.32 0.81 -1.96
CA SER A 35 -13.91 0.38 -1.99
C SER A 35 -12.97 1.54 -2.35
N PRO A 36 -11.72 1.56 -1.84
CA PRO A 36 -10.72 2.53 -2.27
C PRO A 36 -10.34 2.33 -3.74
N ILE A 37 -10.19 3.44 -4.46
CA ILE A 37 -9.77 3.49 -5.86
C ILE A 37 -8.35 4.06 -5.89
N TYR A 38 -7.46 3.39 -6.60
CA TYR A 38 -6.10 3.88 -6.82
C TYR A 38 -6.01 4.51 -8.20
N GLU A 39 -5.63 5.78 -8.24
CA GLU A 39 -5.49 6.54 -9.48
C GLU A 39 -4.04 6.96 -9.68
N LEU A 40 -3.50 6.72 -10.87
CA LEU A 40 -2.17 7.21 -11.23
C LEU A 40 -2.29 8.70 -11.60
N VAL A 41 -1.82 9.58 -10.71
CA VAL A 41 -1.88 11.03 -10.87
C VAL A 41 -0.79 11.55 -11.79
N SER A 42 0.40 10.94 -11.75
CA SER A 42 1.52 11.36 -12.59
C SER A 42 2.50 10.23 -12.87
N GLN A 43 3.17 10.30 -14.01
CA GLN A 43 4.33 9.48 -14.33
C GLN A 43 5.33 10.34 -15.10
N SER A 44 6.56 10.46 -14.60
CA SER A 44 7.57 11.35 -15.17
C SER A 44 8.97 10.84 -14.86
N GLY A 45 9.95 11.23 -15.68
CA GLY A 45 11.35 10.86 -15.52
C GLY A 45 11.87 9.91 -16.61
N PRO A 46 13.20 9.83 -16.76
CA PRO A 46 13.87 8.95 -17.72
C PRO A 46 13.66 7.47 -17.35
N GLU A 47 13.90 6.54 -18.28
CA GLU A 47 13.59 5.11 -18.06
C GLU A 47 14.19 4.50 -16.79
N HIS A 48 15.37 4.97 -16.36
CA HIS A 48 16.07 4.52 -15.15
C HIS A 48 15.67 5.25 -13.86
N GLU A 49 14.94 6.36 -13.95
CA GLU A 49 14.46 7.17 -12.80
C GLU A 49 12.98 7.53 -12.93
N LYS A 50 12.20 6.66 -13.59
CA LYS A 50 10.78 6.91 -13.79
C LYS A 50 10.09 6.91 -12.42
N THR A 51 9.50 8.05 -12.09
CA THR A 51 8.72 8.28 -10.90
C THR A 51 7.24 8.19 -11.26
N PHE A 52 6.52 7.36 -10.53
CA PHE A 52 5.08 7.20 -10.60
C PHE A 52 4.49 7.80 -9.34
N VAL A 53 3.42 8.58 -9.50
CA VAL A 53 2.65 9.16 -8.41
C VAL A 53 1.25 8.59 -8.53
N SER A 54 0.80 7.90 -7.48
CA SER A 54 -0.55 7.37 -7.35
C SER A 54 -1.21 7.98 -6.13
N GLN A 55 -2.52 8.16 -6.19
CA GLN A 55 -3.34 8.55 -5.05
C GLN A 55 -4.39 7.48 -4.76
N VAL A 56 -4.80 7.38 -3.51
CA VAL A 56 -5.95 6.57 -3.12
C VAL A 56 -7.13 7.49 -2.82
N VAL A 57 -8.22 7.25 -3.53
CA VAL A 57 -9.48 7.98 -3.44
C VAL A 57 -10.55 7.05 -2.90
N TRP A 58 -11.32 7.54 -1.95
CA TRP A 58 -12.42 6.80 -1.38
C TRP A 58 -13.59 7.74 -1.17
N GLU A 59 -14.76 7.37 -1.72
CA GLU A 59 -15.96 8.20 -1.68
C GLU A 59 -15.75 9.65 -2.18
N GLY A 60 -14.89 9.81 -3.19
CA GLY A 60 -14.55 11.12 -3.78
C GLY A 60 -13.52 11.93 -2.99
N ILE A 61 -12.95 11.38 -1.90
CA ILE A 61 -11.95 12.04 -1.06
C ILE A 61 -10.60 11.36 -1.26
N VAL A 62 -9.56 12.16 -1.49
CA VAL A 62 -8.18 11.67 -1.50
C VAL A 62 -7.76 11.33 -0.06
N LEU A 63 -7.59 10.04 0.22
CA LEU A 63 -7.17 9.56 1.53
C LEU A 63 -5.66 9.69 1.72
N GLY A 64 -4.89 9.56 0.63
CA GLY A 64 -3.43 9.68 0.63
C GLY A 64 -2.86 9.62 -0.78
N GLN A 65 -1.63 10.08 -0.94
CA GLN A 65 -0.87 10.07 -2.17
C GLN A 65 0.50 9.45 -1.92
N GLY A 66 1.02 8.74 -2.90
CA GLY A 66 2.30 8.07 -2.81
C GLY A 66 3.04 8.11 -4.12
N SER A 67 4.35 8.25 -4.03
CA SER A 67 5.25 8.19 -5.16
C SER A 67 6.17 6.98 -5.07
N GLY A 68 6.60 6.45 -6.21
CA GLY A 68 7.56 5.35 -6.25
C GLY A 68 8.15 5.13 -7.63
N ARG A 69 9.15 4.25 -7.70
CA ARG A 69 9.82 3.89 -8.97
C ARG A 69 8.98 2.98 -9.87
N SER A 70 7.77 2.64 -9.44
CA SER A 70 6.84 1.77 -10.15
C SER A 70 5.42 2.07 -9.68
N LYS A 71 4.41 1.79 -10.52
CA LYS A 71 2.99 1.94 -10.15
C LYS A 71 2.67 1.25 -8.82
N LYS A 72 3.10 -0.01 -8.64
CA LYS A 72 2.91 -0.76 -7.39
C LYS A 72 3.49 -0.05 -6.17
N GLN A 73 4.72 0.48 -6.26
CA GLN A 73 5.34 1.22 -5.16
C GLN A 73 4.56 2.50 -4.84
N ALA A 74 4.13 3.24 -5.87
CA ALA A 74 3.33 4.45 -5.70
C ALA A 74 1.98 4.15 -5.03
N GLU A 75 1.29 3.08 -5.44
CA GLU A 75 0.04 2.61 -4.83
C GLU A 75 0.25 2.19 -3.36
N THR A 76 1.30 1.42 -3.08
CA THR A 76 1.66 1.00 -1.72
C THR A 76 1.98 2.21 -0.84
N ALA A 77 2.74 3.18 -1.36
CA ALA A 77 3.04 4.42 -0.64
C ALA A 77 1.77 5.24 -0.37
N ALA A 78 0.85 5.31 -1.34
CA ALA A 78 -0.42 6.02 -1.17
C ALA A 78 -1.29 5.35 -0.09
N ALA A 79 -1.31 4.00 -0.06
CA ALA A 79 -2.01 3.25 0.97
C ALA A 79 -1.41 3.49 2.36
N LEU A 80 -0.09 3.48 2.48
CA LEU A 80 0.61 3.76 3.73
C LEU A 80 0.35 5.19 4.23
N GLU A 81 0.39 6.18 3.34
CA GLU A 81 0.06 7.56 3.69
C GLU A 81 -1.39 7.67 4.15
N ALA A 82 -2.32 7.03 3.45
CA ALA A 82 -3.72 6.99 3.85
C ALA A 82 -3.90 6.39 5.25
N MET A 83 -3.24 5.26 5.55
CA MET A 83 -3.22 4.64 6.88
C MET A 83 -2.66 5.53 7.99
N GLN A 84 -1.75 6.44 7.66
CA GLN A 84 -1.23 7.41 8.61
C GLN A 84 -2.18 8.61 8.80
N LEU A 85 -2.71 9.14 7.70
CA LEU A 85 -3.59 10.30 7.73
C LEU A 85 -4.99 9.99 8.27
N LYS A 86 -5.45 8.74 8.09
CA LYS A 86 -6.77 8.24 8.49
C LYS A 86 -7.91 9.19 8.16
N ARG A 87 -7.87 9.79 6.97
CA ARG A 87 -8.82 10.85 6.58
C ARG A 87 -10.29 10.39 6.56
N TRP A 88 -10.53 9.09 6.49
CA TRP A 88 -11.86 8.49 6.64
C TRP A 88 -12.44 8.63 8.05
N GLU A 89 -11.63 8.70 9.11
CA GLU A 89 -12.13 8.86 10.49
C GLU A 89 -12.86 10.19 10.68
N LYS A 90 -12.44 11.24 9.95
CA LYS A 90 -13.13 12.53 9.96
C LYS A 90 -14.52 12.50 9.33
N LYS A 91 -14.83 11.48 8.53
CA LYS A 91 -16.16 11.32 7.92
C LYS A 91 -17.15 10.66 8.89
N THR A 92 -16.66 9.94 9.91
CA THR A 92 -17.49 9.20 10.86
C THR A 92 -18.09 10.08 11.97
N ASP A 93 -17.70 11.36 12.06
CA ASP A 93 -18.20 12.32 13.07
C ASP A 93 -19.39 13.16 12.57
N VAL A 94 -20.40 12.53 11.94
CA VAL A 94 -21.66 13.21 11.57
C VAL A 94 -22.88 12.32 11.80
#